data_AF-A0A519T3I2-F1
#
_entry.id   AF-A0A519T3I2-F1
#
_cell.length_a   1.000
_cell.length_b   1.000
_cell.length_c   1.000
_cell.angle_alpha   90.00
_cell.angle_beta   90.00
_cell.angle_gamma   90.00
#
_symmetry.space_group_name_H-M   'P 1'
#
loop_
_entity.id
_entity.type
_entity.pdbx_description
1 polymer ?
#
loop_
_entity_poly.entity_id
_entity_poly.type
_entity_poly.pdbx_seq_one_letter_code
_entity_poly.pdbx_strand_id
1 'polypeptide(L)'
;MQEKKMSKLVFVAALVALASCGQNTDSQPVVGKLPRLRAALESERASDKAVAFLNAYVANCDKEKGALSVGEWVSSSKLTTTRFKKELKKLLAEAYKEDPDLGLDADPIFDAQDYPEKGFE
;
A
#
# COMPACT_ATOMS: atom_id res chain seq x y z
N MET A 1 -12.96 -40.16 38.80
CA MET A 1 -11.82 -40.38 37.88
C MET A 1 -12.28 -39.94 36.49
N GLN A 2 -11.66 -38.89 35.96
CA GLN A 2 -12.05 -38.20 34.72
C GLN A 2 -11.48 -38.97 33.51
N GLU A 3 -12.33 -39.53 32.66
CA GLU A 3 -11.92 -40.18 31.41
C GLU A 3 -12.30 -39.29 30.21
N LYS A 4 -11.28 -39.00 29.40
CA LYS A 4 -11.14 -37.92 28.42
C LYS A 4 -12.19 -37.92 27.30
N LYS A 5 -12.92 -36.80 27.17
CA LYS A 5 -13.52 -36.37 25.89
C LYS A 5 -12.43 -35.74 25.02
N MET A 6 -11.65 -36.55 24.31
CA MET A 6 -10.73 -36.02 23.30
C MET A 6 -10.47 -37.07 22.22
N SER A 7 -11.38 -37.20 21.26
CA SER A 7 -11.12 -38.00 20.05
C SER A 7 -12.10 -37.71 18.91
N LYS A 8 -12.40 -36.43 18.65
CA LYS A 8 -13.09 -36.03 17.41
C LYS A 8 -12.49 -34.79 16.74
N LEU A 9 -11.77 -33.94 17.49
CA LEU A 9 -11.14 -32.75 16.91
C LEU A 9 -9.77 -33.01 16.24
N VAL A 10 -9.10 -34.14 16.52
CA VAL A 10 -7.77 -34.44 15.92
C VAL A 10 -7.90 -34.96 14.48
N PHE A 11 -9.05 -35.53 14.11
CA PHE A 11 -9.27 -36.07 12.75
C PHE A 11 -9.58 -35.01 11.69
N VAL A 12 -9.95 -33.79 12.08
CA VAL A 12 -10.29 -32.71 11.14
C VAL A 12 -9.02 -31.96 10.66
N ALA A 13 -7.93 -32.00 11.42
CA ALA A 13 -6.69 -31.30 11.09
C ALA A 13 -5.83 -32.00 10.01
N ALA A 14 -6.14 -33.25 9.62
CA ALA A 14 -5.35 -34.03 8.68
C ALA A 14 -5.83 -33.94 7.22
N LEU A 15 -6.97 -33.31 6.92
CA LEU A 15 -7.57 -33.29 5.59
C LEU A 15 -7.30 -32.00 4.78
N VAL A 16 -6.62 -31.00 5.36
CA VAL A 16 -6.35 -29.71 4.69
C VAL A 16 -4.94 -29.65 4.07
N ALA A 17 -4.12 -30.68 4.23
CA ALA A 17 -2.70 -30.67 3.87
C ALA A 17 -2.35 -31.20 2.45
N LEU A 18 -3.32 -31.43 1.55
CA LEU A 18 -3.06 -31.99 0.21
C LEU A 18 -3.46 -31.11 -0.98
N ALA A 19 -3.81 -29.84 -0.76
CA ALA A 19 -3.97 -28.87 -1.86
C ALA A 19 -2.63 -28.16 -2.19
N SER A 20 -1.51 -28.90 -2.14
CA SER A 20 -0.19 -28.39 -2.53
C SER A 20 -0.01 -28.54 -4.05
N CYS A 21 0.34 -27.42 -4.67
CA CYS A 21 0.42 -27.16 -6.11
C CYS A 21 1.14 -28.23 -6.94
N GLY A 22 0.50 -28.72 -7.99
CA GLY A 22 1.18 -29.36 -9.12
C GLY A 22 1.80 -28.29 -10.03
N GLN A 23 3.13 -28.25 -10.13
CA GLN A 23 3.84 -27.43 -11.11
C GLN A 23 4.03 -28.24 -12.39
N ASN A 24 3.17 -28.01 -13.38
CA ASN A 24 3.45 -28.43 -14.75
C ASN A 24 4.58 -27.56 -15.31
N THR A 25 5.75 -28.14 -15.50
CA THR A 25 6.86 -27.49 -16.22
C THR A 25 6.66 -27.65 -17.72
N ASP A 26 5.82 -26.80 -18.30
CA ASP A 26 5.88 -26.54 -19.74
C ASP A 26 7.04 -25.57 -20.01
N SER A 27 8.11 -26.09 -20.59
CA SER A 27 9.21 -25.26 -21.09
C SER A 27 8.76 -24.57 -22.38
N GLN A 28 8.24 -23.34 -22.24
CA GLN A 28 7.96 -22.48 -23.39
C GLN A 28 9.22 -21.76 -23.90
N PRO A 29 9.30 -21.49 -25.22
CA PRO A 29 10.50 -21.11 -25.93
C PRO A 29 10.98 -19.69 -25.60
N VAL A 30 12.29 -19.50 -25.72
CA VAL A 30 13.06 -18.28 -25.41
C VAL A 30 12.76 -17.17 -26.44
N VAL A 31 11.56 -16.60 -26.41
CA VAL A 31 11.22 -15.35 -27.12
C VAL A 31 10.45 -14.45 -26.15
N GLY A 32 11.09 -14.03 -25.05
CA GLY A 32 10.41 -13.29 -23.97
C GLY A 32 11.23 -12.28 -23.18
N LYS A 33 12.53 -12.09 -23.49
CA LYS A 33 13.40 -11.21 -22.69
C LYS A 33 13.11 -9.72 -22.88
N LEU A 34 12.79 -9.27 -24.08
CA LEU A 34 12.65 -7.84 -24.38
C LEU A 34 11.37 -7.20 -23.77
N PRO A 35 10.17 -7.84 -23.85
CA PRO A 35 8.98 -7.31 -23.20
C PRO A 35 9.09 -7.30 -21.67
N ARG A 36 9.75 -8.31 -21.09
CA ARG A 36 9.99 -8.39 -19.64
C ARG A 36 10.96 -7.32 -19.15
N LEU A 37 12.04 -7.04 -19.89
CA LEU A 37 12.97 -5.97 -19.54
C LEU A 37 12.31 -4.60 -19.60
N ARG A 38 11.49 -4.34 -20.63
CA ARG A 38 10.73 -3.09 -20.72
C ARG A 38 9.74 -2.94 -19.57
N ALA A 39 9.00 -4.00 -19.24
CA ALA A 39 8.06 -3.97 -18.11
C ALA A 39 8.78 -3.74 -16.77
N ALA A 40 9.93 -4.38 -16.56
CA ALA A 40 10.75 -4.16 -15.36
C ALA A 40 11.24 -2.71 -15.28
N LEU A 41 11.72 -2.14 -16.40
CA LEU A 41 12.23 -0.77 -16.45
C LEU A 41 11.12 0.28 -16.27
N GLU A 42 9.92 0.03 -16.79
CA GLU A 42 8.75 0.87 -16.51
C GLU A 42 8.28 0.74 -15.06
N SER A 43 8.38 -0.46 -14.46
CA SER A 43 8.09 -0.68 -13.05
C SER A 43 9.07 0.06 -12.15
N GLU A 44 10.37 0.00 -12.45
CA GLU A 44 11.43 0.72 -11.73
C GLU A 44 11.19 2.23 -11.78
N ARG A 45 10.92 2.78 -12.98
CA ARG A 45 10.56 4.20 -13.13
C ARG A 45 9.28 4.60 -12.40
N ALA A 46 8.32 3.69 -12.28
CA ALA A 46 7.10 3.93 -11.52
C ALA A 46 7.40 3.95 -10.01
N SER A 47 8.23 3.02 -9.52
CA SER A 47 8.73 3.00 -8.16
C SER A 47 9.50 4.28 -7.82
N ASP A 48 10.42 4.72 -8.68
CA ASP A 48 11.19 5.96 -8.47
C ASP A 48 10.28 7.18 -8.28
N LYS A 49 9.20 7.27 -9.07
CA LYS A 49 8.22 8.36 -8.93
C LYS A 49 7.42 8.26 -7.64
N ALA A 50 7.08 7.05 -7.20
CA ALA A 50 6.37 6.83 -5.95
C ALA A 50 7.26 7.19 -4.75
N VAL A 51 8.51 6.73 -4.74
CA VAL A 51 9.51 7.06 -3.71
C VAL A 51 9.75 8.57 -3.68
N ALA A 52 9.94 9.21 -4.83
CA ALA A 52 10.10 10.66 -4.91
C ALA A 52 8.87 11.41 -4.36
N PHE A 53 7.66 10.92 -4.63
CA PHE A 53 6.43 11.50 -4.10
C PHE A 53 6.33 11.36 -2.58
N LEU A 54 6.53 10.15 -2.05
CA LEU A 54 6.46 9.88 -0.61
C LEU A 54 7.52 10.67 0.16
N ASN A 55 8.77 10.69 -0.32
CA ASN A 55 9.85 11.42 0.35
C ASN A 55 9.68 12.94 0.27
N ALA A 56 9.07 13.46 -0.79
CA ALA A 56 8.70 14.87 -0.84
C ALA A 56 7.57 15.21 0.16
N TYR A 57 6.71 14.24 0.48
CA TYR A 57 5.67 14.43 1.51
C TYR A 57 6.25 14.34 2.92
N VAL A 58 7.14 13.37 3.19
CA VAL A 58 7.94 13.29 4.43
C VAL A 58 8.62 14.64 4.71
N ALA A 59 9.30 15.21 3.71
CA ALA A 59 9.94 16.52 3.85
C ALA A 59 8.96 17.68 4.13
N ASN A 60 7.67 17.55 3.82
CA ASN A 60 6.66 18.51 4.24
C ASN A 60 6.25 18.32 5.70
N CYS A 61 6.09 17.07 6.13
CA CYS A 61 5.73 16.71 7.49
C CYS A 61 6.84 17.08 8.49
N ASP A 62 8.10 16.92 8.12
CA ASP A 62 9.27 17.22 8.97
C ASP A 62 9.56 18.72 9.14
N LYS A 63 8.77 19.60 8.53
CA LYS A 63 8.98 21.05 8.68
C LYS A 63 8.62 21.49 10.10
N GLU A 64 9.60 22.09 10.79
CA GLU A 64 9.38 22.71 12.11
C GLU A 64 8.25 23.77 12.09
N LYS A 65 8.08 24.48 10.97
CA LYS A 65 7.02 25.47 10.74
C LYS A 65 6.58 25.48 9.29
N GLY A 66 5.28 25.69 9.06
CA GLY A 66 4.73 25.84 7.71
C GLY A 66 4.61 24.53 6.93
N ALA A 67 4.49 23.40 7.63
CA ALA A 67 3.95 22.18 7.04
C ALA A 67 2.55 22.48 6.48
N LEU A 68 2.35 22.12 5.22
CA LEU A 68 1.02 22.20 4.60
C LEU A 68 0.20 21.00 5.06
N SER A 69 -1.11 21.16 5.20
CA SER A 69 -2.01 20.01 5.38
C SER A 69 -1.90 19.06 4.18
N VAL A 70 -2.26 17.79 4.35
CA VAL A 70 -2.22 16.78 3.28
C VAL A 70 -2.92 17.25 2.00
N GLY A 71 -4.08 17.86 2.13
CA GLY A 71 -4.87 18.38 1.00
C GLY A 71 -4.19 19.56 0.28
N GLU A 72 -3.60 20.49 1.03
CA GLU A 72 -2.87 21.63 0.48
C GLU A 72 -1.57 21.18 -0.21
N TRP A 73 -0.81 20.30 0.44
CA TRP A 73 0.44 19.79 -0.09
C TRP A 73 0.20 19.01 -1.39
N VAL A 74 -0.74 18.06 -1.39
CA VAL A 74 -1.09 17.28 -2.60
C VAL A 74 -1.57 18.19 -3.73
N SER A 75 -2.34 19.24 -3.41
CA SER A 75 -2.80 20.21 -4.41
C SER A 75 -1.66 20.97 -5.06
N SER A 76 -0.60 21.29 -4.29
CA SER A 76 0.60 21.97 -4.78
C SER A 76 1.58 21.05 -5.53
N SER A 77 1.52 19.73 -5.28
CA SER A 77 2.46 18.77 -5.85
C SER A 77 2.36 18.67 -7.38
N LYS A 78 3.52 18.63 -8.04
CA LYS A 78 3.65 18.37 -9.48
C LYS A 78 3.69 16.87 -9.81
N LEU A 79 3.77 16.02 -8.79
CA LEU A 79 3.85 14.57 -8.91
C LEU A 79 2.47 13.90 -8.89
N THR A 80 1.40 14.67 -8.66
CA THR A 80 0.03 14.16 -8.59
C THR A 80 -0.80 14.61 -9.78
N THR A 81 -1.70 13.75 -10.23
CA THR A 81 -2.62 14.07 -11.32
C THR A 81 -3.77 14.95 -10.81
N THR A 82 -4.43 15.67 -11.73
CA THR A 82 -5.65 16.43 -11.41
C THR A 82 -6.73 15.55 -10.78
N ARG A 83 -6.86 14.29 -11.23
CA ARG A 83 -7.81 13.34 -10.66
C ARG A 83 -7.46 12.98 -9.23
N PHE A 84 -6.19 12.67 -8.94
CA PHE A 84 -5.74 12.37 -7.58
C PHE A 84 -6.06 13.51 -6.61
N LYS A 85 -5.74 14.76 -6.99
CA LYS A 85 -6.05 15.96 -6.19
C LYS A 85 -7.55 16.09 -5.89
N LYS A 86 -8.39 15.86 -6.91
CA LYS A 86 -9.85 15.95 -6.79
C LYS A 86 -10.40 14.88 -5.83
N GLU A 87 -10.01 13.63 -6.02
CA GLU A 87 -10.54 12.53 -5.21
C GLU A 87 -10.05 12.60 -3.76
N LEU A 88 -8.79 12.99 -3.51
CA LEU A 88 -8.31 13.18 -2.15
C LEU A 88 -9.07 14.31 -1.44
N LYS A 89 -9.29 15.45 -2.12
CA LYS A 89 -10.08 16.55 -1.55
C LYS A 89 -11.50 16.10 -1.20
N LYS A 90 -12.11 15.27 -2.05
CA LYS A 90 -13.43 14.69 -1.80
C LYS A 90 -13.39 13.77 -0.58
N LEU A 91 -12.44 12.84 -0.51
CA LEU A 91 -12.26 11.92 0.60
C LEU A 91 -12.16 12.67 1.94
N LEU A 92 -11.29 13.68 2.01
CA LEU A 92 -11.12 14.48 3.22
C LEU A 92 -12.39 15.23 3.61
N ALA A 93 -13.09 15.82 2.63
CA ALA A 93 -14.33 16.54 2.88
C ALA A 93 -15.46 15.61 3.35
N GLU A 94 -15.52 14.39 2.84
CA GLU A 94 -16.48 13.37 3.27
C GLU A 94 -16.17 12.90 4.69
N ALA A 95 -14.91 12.66 5.01
CA ALA A 95 -14.48 12.26 6.35
C ALA A 95 -14.81 13.33 7.42
N TYR A 96 -14.48 14.60 7.18
CA TYR A 96 -14.82 15.69 8.12
C TYR A 96 -16.33 16.00 8.19
N LYS A 97 -17.10 15.61 7.18
CA LYS A 97 -18.56 15.69 7.24
C LYS A 97 -19.13 14.60 8.15
N GLU A 98 -18.53 13.42 8.14
CA GLU A 98 -18.95 12.26 8.95
C GLU A 98 -18.50 12.39 10.41
N ASP A 99 -17.23 12.74 10.64
CA ASP A 99 -16.67 13.04 11.96
C ASP A 99 -15.89 14.37 11.91
N PRO A 100 -16.51 15.49 12.32
CA PRO A 100 -15.87 16.80 12.31
C PRO A 100 -14.64 16.94 13.20
N ASP A 101 -14.53 16.14 14.26
CA ASP A 101 -13.44 16.25 15.24
C ASP A 101 -12.24 15.39 14.84
N LEU A 102 -12.49 14.22 14.22
CA LEU A 102 -11.45 13.23 13.92
C LEU A 102 -11.08 13.13 12.43
N GLY A 103 -12.05 13.31 11.53
CA GLY A 103 -11.84 13.07 10.10
C GLY A 103 -11.53 11.61 9.79
N LEU A 104 -10.41 11.35 9.09
CA LEU A 104 -10.02 9.99 8.65
C LEU A 104 -9.34 9.15 9.74
N ASP A 105 -9.05 9.75 10.90
CA ASP A 105 -8.14 9.24 11.94
C ASP A 105 -6.69 9.01 11.49
N ALA A 106 -6.40 8.68 10.23
CA ALA A 106 -5.07 8.40 9.69
C ALA A 106 -4.69 9.30 8.49
N ASP A 107 -3.40 9.36 8.17
CA ASP A 107 -2.91 10.04 6.98
C ASP A 107 -3.24 9.20 5.72
N PRO A 108 -3.99 9.74 4.74
CA PRO A 108 -4.43 8.98 3.57
C PRO A 108 -3.34 8.75 2.51
N ILE A 109 -2.15 9.33 2.66
CA ILE A 109 -1.00 9.08 1.79
C ILE A 109 -0.18 7.92 2.32
N PHE A 110 0.06 7.89 3.63
CA PHE A 110 0.82 6.82 4.28
C PHE A 110 -0.05 5.61 4.67
N ASP A 111 -1.36 5.79 4.78
CA ASP A 111 -2.30 4.82 5.38
C ASP A 111 -1.86 4.44 6.80
N ALA A 112 -1.37 5.44 7.55
CA ALA A 112 -0.76 5.28 8.86
C ALA A 112 -0.79 6.60 9.66
N GLN A 113 -0.42 6.51 10.94
CA GLN A 113 -0.20 7.68 11.80
C GLN A 113 1.20 8.29 11.65
N ASP A 114 2.17 7.45 11.28
CA ASP A 114 3.59 7.79 11.30
C ASP A 114 4.28 7.26 10.03
N TYR A 115 5.49 7.75 9.78
CA TYR A 115 6.29 7.42 8.61
C TYR A 115 7.75 7.16 9.01
N PRO A 116 8.54 6.45 8.18
CA PRO A 116 9.94 6.20 8.50
C PRO A 116 10.74 7.50 8.60
N GLU A 117 11.52 7.68 9.67
CA GLU A 117 12.33 8.89 9.91
C GLU A 117 13.29 9.22 8.75
N LYS A 118 13.71 8.21 8.00
CA LYS A 118 14.64 8.35 6.86
C LYS A 118 13.93 8.38 5.50
N GLY A 119 12.60 8.35 5.48
CA GLY A 119 11.81 8.18 4.27
C GLY A 119 11.82 6.74 3.73
N PHE A 120 11.43 6.61 2.47
CA PHE A 120 11.22 5.36 1.74
C PHE A 120 12.33 5.13 0.69
N GLU A 121 12.59 3.86 0.37
CA GLU A 121 13.58 3.38 -0.62
C GLU A 121 12.94 2.37 -1.58
#